data_AF-A0A7K1JJ64-F1
#
_entry.id   AF-A0A7K1JJ64-F1
#
_cell.length_a   1.000
_cell.length_b   1.000
_cell.length_c   1.000
_cell.angle_alpha   90.00
_cell.angle_beta   90.00
_cell.angle_gamma   90.00
#
_symmetry.space_group_name_H-M   'P 1'
#
loop_
_entity.id
_entity.type
_entity.pdbx_description
1 polymer ?
#
loop_
_entity_poly.entity_id
_entity_poly.type
_entity_poly.pdbx_seq_one_letter_code
_entity_poly.pdbx_strand_id
1 'polypeptide(L)'
;MQTSDRGFKEVLGGMAQYGYGVDANQDCLTPALTALLDRAKRDGALREDIEPADIGALALVLSSLSTTSQPELWRRYFGVVLDGLARPAEGADPLPLAPPTDEEVVDILHGLNPGLR
;
A
#
# COMPACT_ATOMS: atom_id res chain seq x y z
N MET A 1 11.58 0.79 -22.78
CA MET A 1 11.59 1.41 -21.43
C MET A 1 10.46 0.81 -20.56
N GLN A 2 10.29 -0.53 -20.56
CA GLN A 2 9.19 -1.26 -19.88
C GLN A 2 9.67 -2.08 -18.67
N THR A 3 10.97 -2.00 -18.33
CA THR A 3 11.60 -2.90 -17.37
C THR A 3 11.47 -2.42 -15.91
N SER A 4 11.24 -1.13 -15.67
CA SER A 4 11.06 -0.59 -14.31
C SER A 4 9.67 -0.83 -13.72
N ASP A 5 8.61 -0.79 -14.54
CA ASP A 5 7.23 -0.96 -14.05
C ASP A 5 6.93 -2.41 -13.66
N ARG A 6 7.58 -3.40 -14.31
CA ARG A 6 7.41 -4.81 -13.97
C ARG A 6 7.96 -5.13 -12.58
N GLY A 7 9.14 -4.63 -12.23
CA GLY A 7 9.72 -4.83 -10.90
C GLY A 7 8.87 -4.21 -9.80
N PHE A 8 8.27 -3.04 -10.04
CA PHE A 8 7.35 -2.43 -9.08
C PHE A 8 6.03 -3.21 -8.98
N LYS A 9 5.45 -3.66 -10.10
CA LYS A 9 4.26 -4.54 -10.09
C LYS A 9 4.53 -5.91 -9.47
N GLU A 10 5.73 -6.45 -9.62
CA GLU A 10 6.16 -7.71 -8.98
C GLU A 10 6.45 -7.50 -7.49
N VAL A 11 6.89 -6.31 -7.06
CA VAL A 11 7.03 -5.96 -5.64
C VAL A 11 5.65 -5.68 -5.01
N LEU A 12 4.78 -4.94 -5.68
CA LEU A 12 3.40 -4.67 -5.24
C LEU A 12 2.58 -5.97 -5.23
N GLY A 13 2.71 -6.76 -6.29
CA GLY A 13 2.17 -8.12 -6.41
C GLY A 13 2.85 -9.09 -5.47
N GLY A 14 4.11 -8.88 -5.10
CA GLY A 14 4.83 -9.67 -4.11
C GLY A 14 4.40 -9.35 -2.69
N MET A 15 4.11 -8.09 -2.37
CA MET A 15 3.43 -7.69 -1.13
C MET A 15 2.00 -8.26 -1.10
N ALA A 16 1.32 -8.31 -2.25
CA ALA A 16 0.01 -8.91 -2.39
C ALA A 16 -0.01 -10.44 -2.24
N GLN A 17 0.95 -11.15 -2.83
CA GLN A 17 0.94 -12.61 -2.97
C GLN A 17 1.83 -13.32 -1.94
N TYR A 18 2.85 -12.66 -1.42
CA TYR A 18 3.84 -13.21 -0.48
C TYR A 18 3.96 -12.43 0.83
N GLY A 19 3.33 -11.26 0.93
CA GLY A 19 3.42 -10.39 2.12
C GLY A 19 2.35 -10.65 3.17
N TYR A 20 1.22 -11.27 2.82
CA TYR A 20 0.11 -11.54 3.76
C TYR A 20 -0.38 -13.00 3.74
N GLY A 21 0.13 -13.82 2.81
CA GLY A 21 -0.01 -15.27 2.83
C GLY A 21 1.16 -15.92 3.56
N VAL A 22 1.03 -16.10 4.87
CA VAL A 22 1.67 -17.13 5.70
C VAL A 22 3.09 -17.58 5.27
N ASP A 23 4.11 -16.72 5.30
CA ASP A 23 5.52 -17.18 5.34
C ASP A 23 6.52 -16.07 5.72
N ALA A 24 7.69 -16.49 6.21
CA ALA A 24 8.77 -15.78 6.93
C ALA A 24 9.37 -14.49 6.30
N ASN A 25 8.77 -13.93 5.25
CA ASN A 25 9.24 -12.73 4.57
C ASN A 25 8.65 -11.42 5.14
N GLN A 26 7.57 -11.52 5.94
CA GLN A 26 7.03 -10.38 6.72
C GLN A 26 8.06 -9.79 7.70
N ASP A 27 8.95 -10.63 8.23
CA ASP A 27 9.93 -10.24 9.25
C ASP A 27 10.95 -9.21 8.76
N CYS A 28 11.16 -9.06 7.44
CA CYS A 28 12.16 -8.15 6.88
C CYS A 28 11.54 -6.85 6.31
N LEU A 29 10.38 -6.93 5.67
CA LEU A 29 9.76 -5.77 5.02
C LEU A 29 9.05 -4.84 6.01
N THR A 30 8.37 -5.40 7.02
CA THR A 30 7.62 -4.60 8.00
C THR A 30 8.55 -3.66 8.78
N PRO A 31 9.70 -4.10 9.34
CA PRO A 31 10.58 -3.18 10.08
C PRO A 31 11.16 -2.05 9.22
N ALA A 32 11.53 -2.35 7.97
CA ALA A 32 12.05 -1.35 7.04
C ALA A 32 10.99 -0.31 6.68
N LEU A 33 9.76 -0.76 6.46
CA LEU A 33 8.62 0.11 6.18
C LEU A 33 8.26 0.97 7.40
N THR A 34 8.18 0.37 8.59
CA THR A 34 7.95 1.10 9.84
C THR A 34 9.00 2.20 10.03
N ALA A 35 10.28 1.88 9.89
CA ALA A 35 11.35 2.86 10.02
C ALA A 35 11.26 4.01 9.00
N LEU A 36 10.81 3.71 7.77
CA LEU A 36 10.57 4.72 6.73
C LEU A 36 9.40 5.64 7.10
N LEU A 37 8.26 5.07 7.52
CA LEU A 37 7.08 5.83 7.93
C LEU A 37 7.39 6.70 9.15
N ASP A 38 8.05 6.15 10.17
CA ASP A 38 8.47 6.89 11.37
C ASP A 38 9.35 8.10 11.02
N ARG A 39 10.26 7.94 10.05
CA ARG A 39 11.06 9.06 9.55
C ARG A 39 10.22 10.10 8.85
N ALA A 40 9.33 9.68 7.95
CA ALA A 40 8.46 10.61 7.22
C ALA A 40 7.52 11.38 8.15
N LYS A 41 6.97 10.74 9.19
CA LYS A 41 6.16 11.39 10.25
C LYS A 41 6.99 12.42 11.02
N ARG A 42 8.19 12.04 11.47
CA ARG A 42 9.11 12.92 12.20
C ARG A 42 9.52 14.16 11.40
N ASP A 43 9.73 13.99 10.10
CA ASP A 43 10.10 15.08 9.18
C ASP A 43 8.88 15.93 8.75
N GLY A 44 7.67 15.54 9.19
CA GLY A 44 6.43 16.22 8.86
C GLY A 44 5.99 16.05 7.41
N ALA A 45 6.51 15.04 6.72
CA ALA A 45 6.15 14.72 5.34
C ALA A 45 4.92 13.80 5.25
N LEU A 46 4.61 13.05 6.31
CA LEU A 46 3.50 12.09 6.37
C LEU A 46 2.50 12.48 7.46
N ARG A 47 1.21 12.19 7.23
CA ARG A 47 0.18 12.22 8.28
C ARG A 47 0.45 11.17 9.37
N GLU A 48 0.05 11.47 10.61
CA GLU A 48 0.43 10.69 11.80
C GLU A 48 -0.30 9.35 11.96
N ASP A 49 -1.49 9.25 11.38
CA ASP A 49 -2.45 8.15 11.47
C ASP A 49 -2.32 7.12 10.33
N ILE A 50 -1.19 7.13 9.60
CA ILE A 50 -0.85 6.10 8.61
C ILE A 50 0.11 5.08 9.21
N GLU A 51 -0.22 3.81 9.06
CA GLU A 51 0.54 2.68 9.57
C GLU A 51 1.01 1.75 8.44
N PRO A 52 1.97 0.83 8.70
CA PRO A 52 2.48 -0.09 7.68
C PRO A 52 1.38 -0.89 6.95
N ALA A 53 0.31 -1.27 7.65
CA ALA A 53 -0.80 -2.02 7.07
C ALA A 53 -1.58 -1.22 6.02
N ASP A 54 -1.68 0.11 6.14
CA ASP A 54 -2.29 0.97 5.12
C ASP A 54 -1.52 0.88 3.80
N ILE A 55 -0.18 0.80 3.87
CA ILE A 55 0.65 0.68 2.67
C ILE A 55 0.42 -0.67 1.99
N GLY A 56 0.25 -1.75 2.76
CA GLY A 56 -0.13 -3.06 2.25
C GLY A 56 -1.47 -3.03 1.53
N ALA A 57 -2.50 -2.47 2.18
CA ALA A 57 -3.84 -2.34 1.60
C ALA A 57 -3.85 -1.45 0.34
N LEU A 58 -3.16 -0.31 0.36
CA LEU A 58 -3.04 0.59 -0.79
C LEU A 58 -2.29 -0.09 -1.95
N ALA A 59 -1.24 -0.84 -1.67
CA ALA A 59 -0.52 -1.62 -2.67
C ALA A 59 -1.44 -2.62 -3.38
N LEU A 60 -2.26 -3.35 -2.61
CA LEU A 60 -3.27 -4.28 -3.15
C LEU A 60 -4.24 -3.56 -4.09
N VAL A 61 -4.88 -2.49 -3.61
CA VAL A 61 -5.89 -1.75 -4.38
C VAL A 61 -5.27 -1.16 -5.64
N LEU A 62 -4.13 -0.48 -5.53
CA LEU A 62 -3.45 0.13 -6.68
C LEU A 62 -3.03 -0.91 -7.71
N SER A 63 -2.55 -2.09 -7.27
CA SER A 63 -2.18 -3.18 -8.19
C SER A 63 -3.34 -3.67 -9.05
N SER A 64 -4.58 -3.55 -8.54
CA SER A 64 -5.80 -3.93 -9.26
C SER A 64 -6.23 -2.90 -10.31
N LEU A 65 -5.72 -1.66 -10.25
CA LEU A 65 -6.13 -0.56 -11.13
C LEU A 65 -5.46 -0.66 -12.50
N SER A 66 -6.10 -1.39 -13.40
CA SER A 66 -5.74 -1.45 -14.81
C SER A 66 -6.97 -1.62 -15.70
N THR A 67 -6.88 -1.17 -16.94
CA THR A 67 -7.89 -1.43 -17.97
C THR A 67 -7.20 -1.81 -19.28
N THR A 68 -7.93 -2.42 -20.23
CA THR A 68 -7.37 -2.75 -21.55
C THR A 68 -6.78 -1.53 -22.26
N SER A 69 -7.43 -0.37 -22.14
CA SER A 69 -6.97 0.87 -22.78
C SER A 69 -5.90 1.61 -21.95
N GLN A 70 -5.81 1.35 -20.65
CA GLN A 70 -4.87 1.99 -19.73
C GLN A 70 -4.28 0.95 -18.74
N PRO A 71 -3.28 0.16 -19.18
CA PRO A 71 -2.68 -0.88 -18.33
C PRO A 71 -1.86 -0.32 -17.16
N GLU A 72 -1.48 0.95 -17.22
CA GLU A 72 -0.73 1.66 -16.18
C GLU A 72 -1.61 2.65 -15.37
N LEU A 73 -2.93 2.42 -15.34
CA LEU A 73 -3.87 3.31 -14.64
C LEU A 73 -3.51 3.50 -13.16
N TRP A 74 -2.94 2.49 -12.51
CA TRP A 74 -2.39 2.56 -11.15
C TRP A 74 -1.42 3.74 -10.95
N ARG A 75 -0.64 4.16 -11.95
CA ARG A 75 0.33 5.28 -11.82
C ARG A 75 -0.36 6.60 -11.55
N ARG A 76 -1.52 6.82 -12.18
CA ARG A 76 -2.34 8.01 -11.97
C ARG A 76 -2.82 8.06 -10.53
N TYR A 77 -3.38 6.96 -10.04
CA TYR A 77 -3.94 6.90 -8.70
C TYR A 77 -2.88 6.82 -7.61
N PHE A 78 -1.70 6.26 -7.92
CA PHE A 78 -0.55 6.31 -7.01
C PHE A 78 -0.14 7.75 -6.72
N GLY A 79 -0.09 8.63 -7.71
CA GLY A 79 0.16 10.06 -7.48
C GLY A 79 -0.88 10.69 -6.56
N VAL A 80 -2.17 10.43 -6.81
CA VAL A 80 -3.28 10.94 -5.97
C VAL A 80 -3.17 10.43 -4.53
N VAL A 81 -2.86 9.15 -4.35
CA VAL A 81 -2.69 8.53 -3.03
C VAL A 81 -1.50 9.16 -2.31
N LEU A 82 -0.34 9.30 -2.97
CA LEU A 82 0.84 9.92 -2.36
C LEU A 82 0.55 11.35 -1.89
N ASP A 83 -0.16 12.14 -2.69
CA ASP A 83 -0.57 13.50 -2.29
C ASP A 83 -1.51 13.47 -1.06
N GLY A 84 -2.38 12.47 -0.95
CA GLY A 84 -3.29 12.29 0.19
C GLY A 84 -2.63 11.75 1.46
N LEU A 85 -1.45 11.13 1.35
CA LEU A 85 -0.64 10.66 2.49
C LEU A 85 0.20 11.79 3.10
N ALA A 86 0.43 12.86 2.35
CA ALA A 86 1.19 14.00 2.83
C ALA A 86 0.58 14.58 4.11
N ARG A 87 1.42 15.15 4.98
CA ARG A 87 0.93 15.80 6.21
C ARG A 87 -0.09 16.88 5.83
N PRO A 88 -1.32 16.82 6.37
CA PRO A 88 -2.35 17.79 6.04
C PRO A 88 -2.07 19.16 6.69
N ALA A 89 -2.76 20.19 6.21
CA ALA A 89 -2.77 21.49 6.89
C ALA A 89 -3.26 21.36 8.34
N GLU A 90 -2.83 22.27 9.22
CA GLU A 90 -3.25 22.27 10.62
C GLU A 90 -4.78 22.20 10.76
N GLY A 91 -5.26 21.27 11.58
CA GLY A 91 -6.69 21.10 11.87
C GLY A 91 -7.44 20.12 10.96
N ALA A 92 -6.76 19.35 10.11
CA ALA A 92 -7.41 18.24 9.42
C ALA A 92 -7.81 17.12 10.38
N ASP A 93 -9.00 16.56 10.16
CA ASP A 93 -9.48 15.41 10.92
C ASP A 93 -8.65 14.16 10.63
N PRO A 94 -8.44 13.29 11.64
CA PRO A 94 -7.90 11.95 11.43
C PRO A 94 -8.73 11.15 10.42
N LEU A 95 -8.14 10.09 9.86
CA LEU A 95 -8.89 9.10 9.09
C LEU A 95 -10.05 8.56 9.95
N PRO A 96 -11.24 8.37 9.36
CA PRO A 96 -12.44 8.01 10.11
C PRO A 96 -12.42 6.57 10.66
N LEU A 97 -11.45 5.75 10.22
CA LEU A 97 -11.28 4.36 10.63
C LEU A 97 -9.83 4.12 11.04
N ALA A 98 -9.64 3.14 11.92
CA ALA A 98 -8.31 2.65 12.25
C ALA A 98 -7.66 1.99 11.01
N PRO A 99 -6.32 1.91 10.97
CA PRO A 99 -5.61 1.09 10.00
C PRO A 99 -6.09 -0.36 10.03
N PRO A 100 -6.08 -1.07 8.89
CA PRO A 100 -6.52 -2.45 8.84
C PRO A 100 -5.59 -3.35 9.67
N THR A 101 -6.16 -4.38 10.28
CA THR A 101 -5.41 -5.51 10.81
C THR A 101 -4.82 -6.34 9.69
N ASP A 102 -3.81 -7.16 9.98
CA ASP A 102 -3.22 -8.07 8.98
C ASP A 102 -4.26 -9.01 8.37
N GLU A 103 -5.24 -9.46 9.16
CA GLU A 103 -6.36 -10.30 8.71
C GLU A 103 -7.28 -9.55 7.73
N GLU A 104 -7.60 -8.28 8.00
CA GLU A 104 -8.38 -7.45 7.08
C GLU A 104 -7.64 -7.16 5.77
N VAL A 105 -6.31 -7.06 5.80
CA VAL A 105 -5.50 -6.95 4.58
C VAL A 105 -5.57 -8.23 3.74
N VAL A 106 -5.56 -9.40 4.38
CA VAL A 106 -5.78 -10.70 3.72
C VAL A 106 -7.18 -10.76 3.08
N ASP A 107 -8.21 -10.29 3.78
CA ASP A 107 -9.58 -10.24 3.26
C ASP A 107 -9.70 -9.34 2.02
N ILE A 108 -9.02 -8.18 2.02
CA ILE A 108 -8.95 -7.29 0.85
C ILE A 108 -8.32 -8.01 -0.34
N LEU A 109 -7.20 -8.70 -0.13
CA LEU A 109 -6.53 -9.48 -1.18
C LEU A 109 -7.48 -10.52 -1.79
N HIS A 110 -8.19 -11.29 -0.96
CA HIS A 110 -9.15 -12.29 -1.41
C HIS A 110 -10.33 -11.67 -2.16
N GLY A 111 -10.81 -10.50 -1.73
CA GLY A 111 -11.87 -9.75 -2.42
C GLY A 111 -11.44 -9.27 -3.81
N LEU A 112 -10.18 -8.86 -3.97
CA LEU A 112 -9.62 -8.41 -5.25
C LEU A 112 -9.26 -9.57 -6.19
N ASN A 113 -9.08 -10.79 -5.66
CA ASN A 113 -8.80 -11.98 -6.44
C ASN A 113 -9.65 -13.19 -5.98
N PRO A 114 -10.92 -13.27 -6.43
CA PRO A 114 -11.87 -14.30 -5.97
C PRO A 114 -11.48 -15.75 -6.34
N GLY A 115 -10.44 -15.94 -7.17
CA GLY A 115 -9.92 -17.26 -7.54
C GLY A 115 -8.89 -17.86 -6.55
N LEU A 116 -8.54 -17.15 -5.48
CA LEU A 116 -7.55 -17.56 -4.46
C LEU A 116 -8.17 -18.18 -3.19
N ARG A 117 -9.42 -18.68 -3.25
CA ARG A 117 -10.05 -19.39 -2.13
C ARG A 117 -9.73 -20.88 -2.11
#